data_AF-A0A5E4NKL0-F1
#
_entry.id   AF-A0A5E4NKL0-F1
#
_cell.length_a   1.000
_cell.length_b   1.000
_cell.length_c   1.000
_cell.angle_alpha   90.00
_cell.angle_beta   90.00
_cell.angle_gamma   90.00
#
_symmetry.space_group_name_H-M   'P 1'
#
loop_
_entity.id
_entity.type
_entity.pdbx_description
1 polymer ?
#
loop_
_entity_poly.entity_id
_entity_poly.type
_entity_poly.pdbx_seq_one_letter_code
_entity_poly.pdbx_strand_id
1 'polypeptide(L)'
;MIYVRVLIVKSLVSYNLSKAAITATRFSCVRRQSELKIGAGECQILDYRVQQFNTFPAIAMGVAYESAASRFWNVYNNVVSKINQGDFERLPEVLLLSTYGLSENNLTKYSLSCCLKAVSSADAAAAINACRLPRGGRGCMNCSNLPNI
;
A
#
# COMPACT_ATOMS: atom_id res chain seq x y z
N MET A 1 15.68 3.33 12.31
CA MET A 1 14.88 4.57 12.25
C MET A 1 13.42 4.24 11.97
N ILE A 2 12.52 4.31 12.98
CA ILE A 2 11.10 3.91 12.82
C ILE A 2 10.26 5.01 12.15
N TYR A 3 10.46 6.27 12.53
CA TYR A 3 9.70 7.41 12.03
C TYR A 3 9.67 7.47 10.49
N VAL A 4 10.84 7.51 9.87
CA VAL A 4 10.99 7.59 8.40
C VAL A 4 10.33 6.40 7.70
N ARG A 5 10.44 5.19 8.27
CA ARG A 5 9.83 3.98 7.69
C ARG A 5 8.32 4.08 7.68
N VAL A 6 7.70 4.45 8.79
CA VAL A 6 6.24 4.60 8.88
C VAL A 6 5.76 5.74 7.97
N LEU A 7 6.51 6.84 7.89
CA LEU A 7 6.21 7.95 6.99
C LEU A 7 6.22 7.52 5.52
N ILE A 8 7.20 6.70 5.09
CA ILE A 8 7.25 6.17 3.72
C ILE A 8 6.01 5.33 3.41
N VAL A 9 5.62 4.42 4.32
CA VAL A 9 4.45 3.55 4.10
C VAL A 9 3.15 4.37 4.05
N LYS A 10 2.99 5.33 4.98
CA LYS A 10 1.80 6.18 5.05
C LYS A 10 1.70 7.13 3.86
N SER A 11 2.76 7.88 3.59
CA SER A 11 2.72 9.02 2.67
C SER A 11 3.06 8.67 1.23
N LEU A 12 3.98 7.72 0.98
CA LEU A 12 4.37 7.36 -0.38
C LEU A 12 3.61 6.13 -0.85
N VAL A 13 3.72 5.03 -0.11
CA VAL A 13 3.16 3.74 -0.56
C VAL A 13 1.64 3.80 -0.68
N SER A 14 0.95 4.17 0.41
CA SER A 14 -0.51 4.20 0.44
C SER A 14 -1.09 5.21 -0.55
N TYR A 15 -0.45 6.37 -0.69
CA TYR A 15 -0.87 7.42 -1.62
C TYR A 15 -0.70 7.01 -3.09
N ASN A 16 0.48 6.53 -3.49
CA ASN A 16 0.77 6.14 -4.86
C ASN A 16 -0.06 4.93 -5.29
N LEU A 17 -0.25 3.97 -4.39
CA LEU A 17 -1.08 2.80 -4.65
C LEU A 17 -2.55 3.19 -4.85
N SER A 18 -3.10 4.05 -3.98
CA SER A 18 -4.46 4.57 -4.11
C SER A 18 -4.63 5.35 -5.41
N LYS A 19 -3.67 6.21 -5.76
CA LYS A 19 -3.69 6.98 -7.01
C LYS A 19 -3.69 6.07 -8.24
N ALA A 20 -2.84 5.05 -8.26
CA ALA A 20 -2.79 4.08 -9.34
C ALA A 20 -4.09 3.27 -9.47
N ALA A 21 -4.64 2.80 -8.34
CA ALA A 21 -5.88 2.03 -8.27
C ALA A 21 -7.10 2.85 -8.71
N ILE A 22 -7.22 4.10 -8.27
CA ILE A 22 -8.31 5.02 -8.69
C ILE A 22 -8.25 5.25 -10.20
N THR A 23 -7.06 5.53 -10.73
CA THR A 23 -6.88 5.79 -12.17
C THR A 23 -7.21 4.54 -12.98
N ALA A 24 -6.82 3.34 -12.50
CA ALA A 24 -7.14 2.07 -13.15
C ALA A 24 -8.64 1.81 -13.15
N THR A 25 -9.28 1.94 -11.99
CA THR A 25 -10.73 1.71 -11.83
C THR A 25 -11.54 2.63 -12.73
N ARG A 26 -11.27 3.94 -12.70
CA ARG A 26 -11.99 4.92 -13.54
C ARG A 26 -11.81 4.65 -15.02
N PHE A 27 -10.59 4.33 -15.45
CA PHE A 27 -10.33 3.96 -16.83
C PHE A 27 -11.11 2.69 -17.22
N SER A 28 -11.15 1.70 -16.33
CA SER A 28 -11.88 0.45 -16.57
C SER A 28 -13.40 0.59 -16.62
N CYS A 29 -13.97 1.59 -15.93
CA CYS A 29 -15.39 1.93 -16.07
C CYS A 29 -15.71 2.59 -17.42
N VAL A 30 -14.77 3.35 -17.98
CA VAL A 30 -15.01 4.09 -19.25
C VAL A 30 -14.70 3.23 -20.47
N ARG A 31 -13.63 2.44 -20.41
CA ARG A 31 -13.19 1.61 -21.54
C ARG A 31 -14.17 0.46 -21.74
N ARG A 32 -14.76 0.42 -22.94
CA ARG A 32 -15.51 -0.72 -23.45
C ARG A 32 -14.70 -1.42 -24.51
N GLN A 33 -14.64 -2.74 -24.46
CA GLN A 33 -13.91 -3.55 -25.41
C GLN A 33 -14.35 -5.00 -25.29
N SER A 34 -14.57 -5.63 -26.45
CA SER A 34 -14.99 -7.03 -26.57
C SER A 34 -16.37 -7.33 -25.98
N GLU A 35 -16.91 -8.48 -26.35
CA GLU A 35 -18.23 -8.94 -25.91
C GLU A 35 -18.07 -10.09 -24.91
N LEU A 36 -18.75 -10.00 -23.77
CA LEU A 36 -18.84 -11.12 -22.81
C LEU A 36 -19.85 -12.18 -23.25
N LYS A 37 -20.91 -11.74 -23.92
CA LYS A 37 -21.98 -12.58 -24.47
C LYS A 37 -22.17 -12.18 -25.91
N ILE A 38 -22.28 -13.18 -26.78
CA ILE A 38 -22.48 -13.00 -28.22
C ILE A 38 -23.73 -12.14 -28.43
N GLY A 39 -23.57 -10.99 -29.09
CA GLY A 39 -24.69 -10.09 -29.43
C GLY A 39 -25.12 -9.12 -28.33
N ALA A 40 -24.43 -9.08 -27.17
CA ALA A 40 -24.69 -8.10 -26.11
C ALA A 40 -23.98 -6.75 -26.33
N GLY A 41 -23.12 -6.66 -27.36
CA GLY A 41 -22.29 -5.49 -27.64
C GLY A 41 -21.09 -5.35 -26.70
N GLU A 42 -20.35 -4.25 -26.85
CA GLU A 42 -19.14 -4.01 -26.06
C GLU A 42 -19.47 -3.76 -24.58
N CYS A 43 -18.95 -4.63 -23.72
CA CYS A 43 -19.06 -4.47 -22.26
C CYS A 43 -17.93 -3.61 -21.69
N GLN A 44 -18.11 -3.10 -20.47
CA GLN A 44 -17.06 -2.38 -19.76
C GLN A 44 -15.96 -3.36 -19.37
N ILE A 45 -14.69 -2.94 -19.49
CA ILE A 45 -13.59 -3.87 -19.19
C ILE A 45 -13.57 -4.28 -17.71
N LEU A 46 -14.16 -3.47 -16.82
CA LEU A 46 -14.30 -3.81 -15.40
C LEU A 46 -15.20 -5.03 -15.14
N ASP A 47 -16.06 -5.41 -16.10
CA ASP A 47 -16.93 -6.58 -15.97
C ASP A 47 -16.14 -7.90 -16.12
N TYR A 48 -14.95 -7.85 -16.73
CA TYR A 48 -14.08 -9.02 -16.82
C TYR A 48 -13.46 -9.36 -15.47
N ARG A 49 -13.61 -10.62 -15.04
CA ARG A 49 -13.00 -11.14 -13.80
C ARG A 49 -11.49 -10.93 -13.73
N VAL A 50 -10.79 -11.04 -14.87
CA VAL A 50 -9.35 -10.79 -14.95
C VAL A 50 -9.02 -9.32 -14.61
N GLN A 51 -9.84 -8.37 -15.08
CA GLN A 51 -9.66 -6.96 -14.77
C GLN A 51 -9.93 -6.65 -13.29
N GLN A 52 -10.97 -7.27 -12.73
CA GLN A 52 -11.31 -7.16 -11.31
C GLN A 52 -10.19 -7.72 -10.43
N PHE A 53 -9.61 -8.86 -10.81
CA PHE A 53 -8.49 -9.48 -10.09
C PHE A 53 -7.24 -8.60 -10.08
N ASN A 54 -7.02 -7.77 -11.11
CA ASN A 54 -5.89 -6.83 -11.10
C ASN A 54 -6.19 -5.54 -10.31
N THR A 55 -7.44 -5.07 -10.33
CA THR A 55 -7.80 -3.74 -9.81
C THR A 55 -8.23 -3.78 -8.34
N PHE A 56 -9.07 -4.73 -7.95
CA PHE A 56 -9.64 -4.78 -6.60
C PHE A 56 -8.60 -5.09 -5.51
N PRO A 57 -7.64 -6.01 -5.72
CA PRO A 57 -6.57 -6.21 -4.74
C PRO A 57 -5.73 -4.96 -4.53
N ALA A 58 -5.48 -4.15 -5.57
CA ALA A 58 -4.74 -2.90 -5.43
C ALA A 58 -5.47 -1.88 -4.53
N ILE A 59 -6.80 -1.80 -4.64
CA ILE A 59 -7.64 -0.97 -3.76
C ILE A 59 -7.54 -1.50 -2.31
N ALA A 60 -7.74 -2.80 -2.11
CA ALA A 60 -7.69 -3.42 -0.80
C ALA A 60 -6.32 -3.24 -0.12
N MET A 61 -5.22 -3.42 -0.87
CA MET A 61 -3.87 -3.19 -0.38
C MET A 61 -3.65 -1.72 0.03
N GLY A 62 -4.16 -0.76 -0.74
CA GLY A 62 -4.10 0.67 -0.39
C GLY A 62 -4.69 0.96 0.98
N VAL A 63 -5.91 0.49 1.23
CA VAL A 63 -6.62 0.67 2.51
C VAL A 63 -5.94 -0.08 3.65
N ALA A 64 -5.45 -1.31 3.38
CA ALA A 64 -4.75 -2.12 4.37
C ALA A 64 -3.45 -1.45 4.84
N TYR A 65 -2.62 -0.96 3.91
CA TYR A 65 -1.38 -0.28 4.25
C TYR A 65 -1.61 1.07 4.93
N GLU A 66 -2.63 1.82 4.54
CA GLU A 66 -2.99 3.07 5.21
C GLU A 66 -3.36 2.82 6.68
N SER A 67 -4.19 1.81 6.91
CA SER A 67 -4.64 1.41 8.24
C SER A 67 -3.48 0.92 9.10
N ALA A 68 -2.63 0.06 8.53
CA ALA A 68 -1.42 -0.44 9.19
C ALA A 68 -0.46 0.70 9.56
N ALA A 69 -0.16 1.59 8.60
CA ALA A 69 0.74 2.73 8.84
C ALA A 69 0.18 3.69 9.88
N SER A 70 -1.13 3.94 9.90
CA SER A 70 -1.79 4.77 10.91
C SER A 70 -1.72 4.14 12.30
N ARG A 71 -1.83 2.81 12.41
CA ARG A 71 -1.61 2.08 13.67
C ARG A 71 -0.17 2.29 14.17
N PHE A 72 0.83 2.10 13.31
CA PHE A 72 2.24 2.31 13.66
C PHE A 72 2.56 3.76 14.02
N TRP A 73 1.92 4.72 13.36
CA TRP A 73 2.06 6.15 13.65
C TRP A 73 1.56 6.50 15.05
N ASN A 74 0.38 5.99 15.44
CA ASN A 74 -0.16 6.20 16.78
C ASN A 74 0.73 5.57 17.85
N VAL A 75 1.25 4.37 17.59
CA VAL A 75 2.22 3.72 18.49
C VAL A 75 3.49 4.56 18.63
N TYR A 76 4.03 5.08 17.53
CA TYR A 76 5.21 5.96 17.56
C TYR A 76 4.96 7.21 18.41
N ASN A 77 3.85 7.93 18.17
CA ASN A 77 3.51 9.15 18.92
C ASN A 77 3.32 8.88 20.41
N ASN A 78 2.67 7.77 20.77
CA ASN A 78 2.48 7.38 22.16
C ASN A 78 3.82 7.13 22.86
N VAL A 79 4.79 6.50 22.20
CA VAL A 79 6.10 6.26 22.82
C VAL A 79 6.91 7.54 22.90
N VAL A 80 6.91 8.39 21.86
CA VAL A 80 7.57 9.70 21.90
C VAL A 80 7.00 10.58 23.02
N SER A 81 5.68 10.58 23.22
CA SER A 81 5.04 11.33 24.31
C SER A 81 5.51 10.87 25.69
N LYS A 82 5.71 9.57 25.89
CA LYS A 82 6.21 9.01 27.16
C LYS A 82 7.68 9.35 27.41
N ILE A 83 8.50 9.30 26.35
CA ILE A 83 9.90 9.73 26.42
C ILE A 83 9.99 11.21 26.83
N ASN A 84 9.14 12.07 26.26
CA ASN A 84 9.08 13.49 26.63
C ASN A 84 8.62 13.72 28.08
N GLN A 85 7.92 12.76 28.70
CA GLN A 85 7.50 12.80 30.10
C GLN A 85 8.58 12.27 31.07
N GLY A 86 9.75 11.88 30.57
CA GLY A 86 10.86 11.36 31.39
C GLY A 86 10.76 9.87 31.70
N ASP A 87 9.81 9.14 31.10
CA ASP A 87 9.70 7.68 31.22
C ASP A 87 10.60 7.02 30.16
N PHE A 88 11.82 6.66 30.58
CA PHE A 88 12.83 6.07 29.71
C PHE A 88 12.76 4.53 29.60
N GLU A 89 11.88 3.86 30.35
CA GLU A 89 11.80 2.38 30.36
C GLU A 89 11.37 1.82 29.00
N ARG A 90 10.68 2.62 28.18
CA ARG A 90 10.17 2.23 26.86
C ARG A 90 11.03 2.67 25.67
N LEU A 91 12.20 3.29 25.89
CA LEU A 91 13.16 3.52 24.80
C LEU A 91 13.58 2.26 24.04
N PRO A 92 13.73 1.09 24.68
CA PRO A 92 14.07 -0.13 23.97
C PRO A 92 13.07 -0.49 22.86
N GLU A 93 11.80 -0.13 23.02
CA GLU A 93 10.75 -0.43 22.03
C GLU A 93 10.90 0.37 20.72
N VAL A 94 11.56 1.54 20.76
CA VAL A 94 11.79 2.42 19.59
C VAL A 94 13.18 2.24 18.99
N LEU A 95 14.18 1.94 19.83
CA LEU A 95 15.60 2.00 19.46
C LEU A 95 16.31 0.64 19.42
N LEU A 96 15.90 -0.36 20.22
CA LEU A 96 16.74 -1.55 20.43
C LEU A 96 16.59 -2.60 19.32
N LEU A 97 17.61 -2.61 18.47
CA LEU A 97 18.13 -3.75 17.73
C LEU A 97 19.03 -4.55 18.68
N SER A 98 18.49 -5.56 19.37
CA SER A 98 19.23 -6.69 19.96
C SER A 98 18.30 -7.40 20.93
N THR A 99 17.89 -8.63 20.65
CA THR A 99 18.41 -9.83 21.35
C THR A 99 18.45 -9.62 22.85
N TYR A 100 17.40 -10.05 23.58
CA TYR A 100 17.43 -10.84 24.80
C TYR A 100 15.98 -11.06 25.27
N GLY A 101 15.52 -12.31 25.18
CA GLY A 101 14.57 -12.92 26.12
C GLY A 101 13.12 -12.47 26.11
N LEU A 102 12.25 -13.35 25.60
CA LEU A 102 11.07 -13.84 26.33
C LEU A 102 10.16 -12.79 27.00
N SER A 103 9.48 -11.97 26.18
CA SER A 103 8.18 -11.44 26.58
C SER A 103 7.22 -11.61 25.41
N GLU A 104 6.39 -12.66 25.48
CA GLU A 104 5.44 -13.10 24.45
C GLU A 104 4.39 -12.03 24.05
N ASN A 105 4.36 -10.87 24.73
CA ASN A 105 3.38 -9.81 24.51
C ASN A 105 3.95 -8.48 24.00
N ASN A 106 5.29 -8.35 23.82
CA ASN A 106 5.95 -7.10 23.39
C ASN A 106 6.87 -7.29 22.18
N LEU A 107 6.40 -8.02 21.17
CA LEU A 107 7.13 -8.28 19.94
C LEU A 107 7.63 -6.98 19.28
N THR A 108 8.95 -6.86 19.21
CA THR A 108 9.82 -5.86 18.58
C THR A 108 9.17 -5.02 17.45
N LYS A 109 8.55 -3.90 17.84
CA LYS A 109 7.96 -2.89 16.94
C LYS A 109 8.94 -2.37 15.87
N TYR A 110 10.23 -2.29 16.19
CA TYR A 110 11.29 -1.93 15.24
C TYR A 110 11.41 -2.93 14.09
N SER A 111 11.43 -4.23 14.38
CA SER A 111 11.55 -5.30 13.37
C SER A 111 10.35 -5.27 12.44
N LEU A 112 9.14 -5.17 13.02
CA LEU A 112 7.90 -5.04 12.27
C LEU A 112 7.88 -3.82 11.35
N SER A 113 8.41 -2.67 11.79
CA SER A 113 8.52 -1.48 10.94
C SER A 113 9.45 -1.69 9.73
N CYS A 114 10.50 -2.50 9.90
CA CYS A 114 11.45 -2.83 8.83
C CYS A 114 10.78 -3.71 7.79
N CYS A 115 10.17 -4.81 8.23
CA CYS A 115 9.42 -5.73 7.38
C CYS A 115 8.27 -5.02 6.66
N LEU A 116 7.49 -4.19 7.37
CA LEU A 116 6.38 -3.46 6.80
C LEU A 116 6.84 -2.53 5.67
N LYS A 117 7.92 -1.77 5.87
CA LYS A 117 8.46 -0.91 4.81
C LYS A 117 8.93 -1.73 3.61
N ALA A 118 9.63 -2.83 3.84
CA ALA A 118 10.19 -3.67 2.78
C ALA A 118 9.08 -4.30 1.93
N VAL A 119 8.13 -4.96 2.57
CA VAL A 119 7.00 -5.65 1.93
C VAL A 119 6.10 -4.65 1.22
N SER A 120 5.65 -3.60 1.90
CA SER A 120 4.69 -2.66 1.31
C SER A 120 5.26 -1.90 0.10
N SER A 121 6.57 -1.62 0.08
CA SER A 121 7.20 -0.98 -1.09
C SER A 121 7.30 -1.94 -2.28
N ALA A 122 7.63 -3.21 -2.05
CA ALA A 122 7.71 -4.22 -3.10
C ALA A 122 6.32 -4.54 -3.68
N ASP A 123 5.34 -4.78 -2.81
CA ASP A 123 3.97 -5.10 -3.18
C ASP A 123 3.31 -3.94 -3.92
N ALA A 124 3.54 -2.69 -3.49
CA ALA A 124 3.01 -1.53 -4.19
C ALA A 124 3.61 -1.36 -5.59
N ALA A 125 4.91 -1.58 -5.77
CA ALA A 125 5.52 -1.52 -7.09
C ALA A 125 4.94 -2.60 -8.04
N ALA A 126 4.71 -3.81 -7.52
CA ALA A 126 4.04 -4.88 -8.28
C ALA A 126 2.58 -4.51 -8.61
N ALA A 127 1.84 -3.98 -7.64
CA ALA A 127 0.44 -3.61 -7.79
C ALA A 127 0.23 -2.43 -8.75
N ILE A 128 1.11 -1.42 -8.74
CA ILE A 128 1.08 -0.30 -9.69
C ILE A 128 1.27 -0.82 -11.12
N ASN A 129 2.21 -1.75 -11.32
CA ASN A 129 2.41 -2.40 -12.62
C ASN A 129 1.21 -3.27 -13.01
N ALA A 130 0.64 -4.02 -12.08
CA ALA A 130 -0.58 -4.80 -12.30
C ALA A 130 -1.78 -3.92 -12.65
N CYS A 131 -1.84 -2.68 -12.14
CA CYS A 131 -2.82 -1.69 -12.56
C CYS A 131 -2.51 -1.15 -13.96
N ARG A 132 -1.22 -0.93 -14.29
CA ARG A 132 -0.77 -0.28 -15.54
C ARG A 132 -0.98 -1.15 -16.78
N LEU A 133 -0.51 -2.39 -16.74
CA LEU A 133 -0.50 -3.31 -17.88
C LEU A 133 -1.89 -3.62 -18.50
N PRO A 134 -2.96 -3.92 -17.74
CA PRO A 134 -4.25 -4.29 -18.32
C PRO A 134 -4.96 -3.13 -19.05
N ARG A 135 -4.46 -1.90 -18.95
CA ARG A 135 -4.97 -0.75 -19.71
C ARG A 135 -4.44 -0.70 -21.15
N GLY A 136 -3.68 -1.72 -21.57
CA GLY A 136 -3.09 -1.82 -22.90
C GLY A 136 -2.15 -0.65 -23.20
N GLY A 137 -2.06 -0.26 -24.47
CA GLY A 137 -1.15 0.80 -24.92
C GLY A 137 -1.37 2.15 -24.22
N ARG A 138 -2.60 2.46 -23.79
CA ARG A 138 -2.89 3.72 -23.07
C ARG A 138 -2.27 3.76 -21.67
N GLY A 139 -2.03 2.61 -21.05
CA GLY A 139 -1.30 2.52 -19.77
C GLY A 139 0.20 2.81 -19.89
N CYS A 140 0.76 2.78 -21.10
CA CYS A 140 2.17 3.09 -21.35
C CYS A 140 2.40 4.57 -21.71
N MET A 141 1.35 5.32 -22.01
CA MET A 141 1.47 6.74 -22.37
C MET A 141 1.66 7.60 -21.11
N ASN A 142 2.50 8.64 -21.21
CA ASN A 142 2.70 9.61 -20.13
C ASN A 142 1.41 10.35 -19.72
N CYS A 143 0.44 10.47 -20.63
CA CYS A 143 -0.87 11.07 -20.32
C CYS A 143 -1.68 10.26 -19.28
N SER A 144 -1.38 8.98 -19.10
CA SER A 144 -1.98 8.16 -18.04
C SER A 144 -1.41 8.45 -16.65
N ASN A 145 -0.25 9.13 -16.60
CA ASN A 145 0.52 9.46 -15.39
C ASN A 145 0.96 8.25 -14.54
N LEU A 146 0.78 7.01 -15.01
CA LEU A 146 1.18 5.80 -14.28
C LEU A 146 2.65 5.44 -14.42
N PRO A 147 3.32 5.68 -15.57
CA PRO A 147 4.77 5.47 -15.64
C PRO A 147 5.56 6.39 -14.71
N ASN A 148 4.96 7.51 -14.27
CA ASN A 148 5.56 8.49 -13.38
C ASN A 148 5.27 8.23 -11.89
N ILE A 149 4.44 7.23 -11.57
CA ILE A 149 4.08 6.83 -10.20
C ILE A 149 5.00 5.69 -9.77
#